data_AF-A0A1I5ESF9-F1
#
_entry.id   AF-A0A1I5ESF9-F1
#
_cell.length_a   1.000
_cell.length_b   1.000
_cell.length_c   1.000
_cell.angle_alpha   90.00
_cell.angle_beta   90.00
_cell.angle_gamma   90.00
#
_symmetry.space_group_name_H-M   'P 1'
#
loop_
_entity.id
_entity.type
_entity.pdbx_description
1 polymer ?
#
loop_
_entity_poly.entity_id
_entity_poly.type
_entity_poly.pdbx_seq_one_letter_code
_entity_poly.pdbx_strand_id
1 'polypeptide(L)'
;MKKMKAFILLIIVLLIAGCAQDTWKSIFTEKLEGMGYTVVEHEVDTLTRVIRSKEEEYKDIHLALFWEVQEFDISKYEGKTIKYHIYRVKNHPVDLMTELAESTELYLGVIDGEYVGGYSVPYKEGVLFLGGISSIEGKSIEELTGLTYPEWFQKWSETYE
;
A
#
# COMPACT_ATOMS: atom_id res chain seq x y z
N MET A 1 45.46 -16.42 15.03
CA MET A 1 44.67 -15.23 15.44
C MET A 1 43.94 -14.53 14.28
N LYS A 2 44.57 -14.31 13.10
CA LYS A 2 43.89 -13.67 11.94
C LYS A 2 42.66 -14.45 11.42
N LYS A 3 42.74 -15.78 11.35
CA LYS A 3 41.63 -16.65 10.91
C LYS A 3 40.41 -16.63 11.87
N MET A 4 40.64 -16.43 13.16
CA MET A 4 39.59 -16.35 14.18
C MET A 4 38.87 -15.00 14.16
N LYS A 5 39.61 -13.90 13.92
CA LYS A 5 39.02 -12.57 13.72
C LYS A 5 38.17 -12.50 12.44
N ALA A 6 38.61 -13.15 11.36
CA ALA A 6 37.85 -13.22 10.11
C ALA A 6 36.54 -14.02 10.26
N PHE A 7 36.56 -15.10 11.04
CA PHE A 7 35.37 -15.91 11.32
C PHE A 7 34.34 -15.17 12.18
N ILE A 8 34.79 -14.41 13.17
CA ILE A 8 33.92 -13.54 13.99
C ILE A 8 33.30 -12.42 13.15
N LEU A 9 34.07 -11.82 12.23
CA LEU A 9 33.55 -10.79 11.31
C LEU A 9 32.46 -11.37 10.39
N LEU A 10 32.64 -12.60 9.90
CA LEU A 10 31.67 -13.29 9.03
C LEU A 10 30.36 -13.61 9.77
N ILE A 11 30.43 -14.04 11.03
CA ILE A 11 29.24 -14.31 11.85
C ILE A 11 28.49 -13.01 12.15
N ILE A 12 29.19 -11.92 12.44
CA ILE A 12 28.56 -10.61 12.68
C ILE A 12 27.82 -10.15 11.41
N VAL A 13 28.43 -10.29 10.22
CA VAL A 13 27.79 -9.95 8.94
C VAL A 13 26.56 -10.82 8.65
N LEU A 14 26.57 -12.09 9.03
CA LEU A 14 25.43 -13.00 8.86
C LEU A 14 24.26 -12.69 9.80
N LEU A 15 24.52 -12.13 10.99
CA LEU A 15 23.46 -11.78 11.95
C LEU A 15 22.70 -10.51 11.56
N ILE A 16 23.28 -9.61 10.78
CA ILE A 16 22.64 -8.34 10.37
C ILE A 16 21.65 -8.53 9.20
N ALA A 17 21.76 -9.61 8.43
CA ALA A 17 20.91 -9.86 7.27
C ALA A 17 19.51 -10.40 7.62
N GLY A 18 19.28 -10.82 8.88
CA GLY A 18 18.06 -11.53 9.30
C GLY A 18 16.92 -10.67 9.85
N CYS A 19 17.12 -9.37 10.12
CA CYS A 19 16.12 -8.56 10.84
C CYS A 19 15.09 -7.83 9.96
N ALA A 20 15.24 -7.85 8.64
CA ALA A 20 14.42 -6.97 7.78
C ALA A 20 12.95 -7.42 7.63
N GLN A 21 12.65 -8.72 7.66
CA GLN A 21 11.31 -9.24 7.37
C GLN A 21 10.35 -9.12 8.57
N ASP A 22 10.83 -9.38 9.79
CA ASP A 22 10.01 -9.28 11.01
C ASP A 22 9.65 -7.83 11.39
N THR A 23 10.41 -6.85 10.89
CA THR A 23 10.28 -5.45 11.29
C THR A 23 8.96 -4.84 10.82
N TRP A 24 8.59 -4.99 9.54
CA TRP A 24 7.36 -4.39 8.99
C TRP A 24 6.10 -5.03 9.54
N LYS A 25 6.14 -6.33 9.84
CA LYS A 25 4.99 -7.04 10.40
C LYS A 25 4.52 -6.44 11.72
N SER A 26 5.45 -6.21 12.64
CA SER A 26 5.13 -5.60 13.93
C SER A 26 4.65 -4.16 13.76
N ILE A 27 5.37 -3.36 12.96
CA ILE A 27 5.07 -1.93 12.75
C ILE A 27 3.66 -1.75 12.17
N PHE A 28 3.32 -2.52 11.14
CA PHE A 28 2.01 -2.40 10.50
C PHE A 28 0.89 -2.94 11.38
N THR A 29 1.10 -4.06 12.07
CA THR A 29 0.07 -4.58 12.98
C THR A 29 -0.26 -3.54 14.06
N GLU A 30 0.75 -2.97 14.71
CA GLU A 30 0.55 -1.93 15.73
C GLU A 30 -0.15 -0.69 15.16
N LYS A 31 0.26 -0.23 13.96
CA LYS A 31 -0.38 0.92 13.30
C LYS A 31 -1.86 0.64 13.00
N LEU A 32 -2.18 -0.51 12.42
CA LEU A 32 -3.54 -0.86 12.01
C LEU A 32 -4.46 -1.04 13.22
N GLU A 33 -3.99 -1.72 14.26
CA GLU A 33 -4.72 -1.87 15.52
C GLU A 33 -4.92 -0.52 16.22
N GLY A 34 -3.92 0.37 16.19
CA GLY A 34 -4.03 1.74 16.68
C GLY A 34 -5.04 2.60 15.91
N MET A 35 -5.35 2.25 14.65
CA MET A 35 -6.42 2.85 13.85
C MET A 35 -7.81 2.25 14.15
N GLY A 36 -7.88 1.24 15.02
CA GLY A 36 -9.12 0.56 15.38
C GLY A 36 -9.48 -0.63 14.48
N TYR A 37 -8.58 -1.01 13.56
CA TYR A 37 -8.81 -2.16 12.68
C TYR A 37 -8.43 -3.47 13.38
N THR A 38 -9.10 -4.55 12.98
CA THR A 38 -8.75 -5.90 13.42
C THR A 38 -8.00 -6.61 12.30
N VAL A 39 -6.71 -6.88 12.49
CA VAL A 39 -5.92 -7.65 11.52
C VAL A 39 -6.36 -9.12 11.58
N VAL A 40 -6.91 -9.62 10.48
CA VAL A 40 -7.33 -11.03 10.36
C VAL A 40 -6.31 -11.88 9.60
N GLU A 41 -5.49 -11.25 8.77
CA GLU A 41 -4.40 -11.91 8.05
C GLU A 41 -3.23 -10.94 7.84
N HIS A 42 -2.02 -11.40 8.16
CA HIS A 42 -0.80 -10.61 8.02
C HIS A 42 -0.07 -10.99 6.74
N GLU A 43 0.39 -10.00 5.98
CA GLU A 43 1.29 -10.18 4.84
C GLU A 43 0.80 -11.28 3.90
N VAL A 44 -0.48 -11.18 3.49
CA VAL A 44 -1.15 -12.09 2.55
C VAL A 44 -0.29 -12.28 1.29
N ASP A 45 0.33 -11.19 0.84
CA ASP A 45 1.31 -11.15 -0.24
C ASP A 45 2.18 -9.88 -0.12
N THR A 46 3.21 -9.80 -0.94
CA THR A 46 3.99 -8.57 -1.17
C THR A 46 4.03 -8.24 -2.65
N LEU A 47 3.61 -7.02 -2.99
CA LEU A 47 3.68 -6.52 -4.36
C LEU A 47 4.81 -5.50 -4.47
N THR A 48 5.67 -5.64 -5.47
CA THR A 48 6.76 -4.68 -5.71
C THR A 48 6.58 -4.03 -7.08
N ARG A 49 6.78 -2.71 -7.15
CA ARG A 49 6.63 -1.93 -8.39
C ARG A 49 7.67 -0.81 -8.45
N VAL A 50 8.24 -0.59 -9.64
CA VAL A 50 9.01 0.62 -9.95
C VAL A 50 8.03 1.72 -10.37
N ILE A 51 8.07 2.86 -9.71
CA ILE A 51 7.24 4.03 -10.00
C ILE A 51 7.81 4.73 -11.23
N ARG A 52 7.01 4.82 -12.30
CA ARG A 52 7.38 5.59 -13.50
C ARG A 52 7.07 7.07 -13.32
N SER A 53 7.25 7.87 -14.36
CA SER A 53 6.81 9.26 -14.31
C SER A 53 5.31 9.35 -14.02
N LYS A 54 4.87 10.43 -13.35
CA LYS A 54 3.45 10.64 -13.04
C LYS A 54 2.58 10.54 -14.30
N GLU A 55 3.06 11.09 -15.43
CA GLU A 55 2.36 11.02 -16.71
C GLU A 55 2.18 9.57 -17.19
N GLU A 56 3.21 8.73 -17.11
CA GLU A 56 3.11 7.33 -17.53
C GLU A 56 2.25 6.48 -16.60
N GLU A 57 2.33 6.73 -15.30
CA GLU A 57 1.48 6.05 -14.31
C GLU A 57 0.02 6.43 -14.52
N TYR A 58 -0.28 7.70 -14.78
CA TYR A 58 -1.66 8.19 -14.89
C TYR A 58 -2.33 7.88 -16.22
N LYS A 59 -1.58 7.44 -17.25
CA LYS A 59 -2.18 6.93 -18.50
C LYS A 59 -3.00 5.65 -18.30
N ASP A 60 -2.80 4.94 -17.20
CA ASP A 60 -3.67 3.84 -16.77
C ASP A 60 -4.63 4.35 -15.69
N ILE A 61 -5.93 4.32 -15.99
CA ILE A 61 -6.98 4.78 -15.07
C ILE A 61 -6.94 4.05 -13.72
N HIS A 62 -6.62 2.76 -13.70
CA HIS A 62 -6.58 1.99 -12.46
C HIS A 62 -5.45 2.47 -11.56
N LEU A 63 -4.31 2.81 -12.17
CA LEU A 63 -3.17 3.35 -11.44
C LEU A 63 -3.42 4.78 -11.00
N ALA A 64 -4.03 5.61 -11.84
CA ALA A 64 -4.46 6.95 -11.45
C ALA A 64 -5.35 6.89 -10.20
N LEU A 65 -6.32 5.96 -10.14
CA LEU A 65 -7.16 5.76 -8.95
C LEU A 65 -6.36 5.37 -7.70
N PHE A 66 -5.37 4.46 -7.82
CA PHE A 66 -4.51 4.10 -6.68
C PHE A 66 -3.70 5.29 -6.18
N TRP A 67 -3.19 6.12 -7.10
CA TRP A 67 -2.34 7.26 -6.77
C TRP A 67 -3.12 8.44 -6.20
N GLU A 68 -4.34 8.67 -6.65
CA GLU A 68 -5.18 9.77 -6.18
C GLU A 68 -5.70 9.59 -4.75
N VAL A 69 -5.73 8.35 -4.25
CA VAL A 69 -6.08 8.08 -2.84
C VAL A 69 -4.87 8.10 -1.89
N GLN A 70 -3.68 8.43 -2.39
CA GLN A 70 -2.48 8.55 -1.57
C GLN A 70 -2.38 9.92 -0.90
N GLU A 71 -1.85 9.96 0.32
CA GLU A 71 -1.53 11.22 1.01
C GLU A 71 -0.25 11.91 0.48
N PHE A 72 0.47 11.25 -0.43
CA PHE A 72 1.74 11.73 -0.98
C PHE A 72 1.67 12.00 -2.48
N ASP A 73 2.52 12.91 -2.94
CA ASP A 73 2.71 13.17 -4.37
C ASP A 73 3.67 12.15 -4.98
N ILE A 74 3.15 11.33 -5.89
CA ILE A 74 3.91 10.25 -6.54
C ILE A 74 5.10 10.74 -7.36
N SER A 75 5.08 11.99 -7.84
CA SER A 75 6.17 12.55 -8.65
C SER A 75 7.49 12.64 -7.88
N LYS A 76 7.42 12.69 -6.54
CA LYS A 76 8.59 12.68 -5.65
C LYS A 76 9.31 11.34 -5.59
N TYR A 77 8.67 10.28 -6.10
CA TYR A 77 9.17 8.91 -6.02
C TYR A 77 9.42 8.29 -7.40
N GLU A 78 9.48 9.09 -8.46
CA GLU A 78 9.82 8.61 -9.81
C GLU A 78 11.16 7.86 -9.80
N GLY A 79 11.18 6.70 -10.46
CA GLY A 79 12.33 5.80 -10.54
C GLY A 79 12.60 4.97 -9.28
N LYS A 80 11.89 5.22 -8.18
CA LYS A 80 12.00 4.43 -6.95
C LYS A 80 11.10 3.20 -7.00
N THR A 81 11.39 2.25 -6.11
CA THR A 81 10.61 1.02 -5.96
C THR A 81 9.74 1.12 -4.72
N ILE A 82 8.42 0.97 -4.90
CA ILE A 82 7.48 0.76 -3.82
C ILE A 82 7.25 -0.72 -3.59
N LYS A 83 7.37 -1.15 -2.34
CA LYS A 83 6.96 -2.47 -1.87
C LYS A 83 5.70 -2.32 -1.02
N TYR A 84 4.61 -2.89 -1.49
CA TYR A 84 3.37 -3.01 -0.74
C TYR A 84 3.39 -4.29 0.09
N HIS A 85 3.16 -4.15 1.39
CA HIS A 85 2.84 -5.26 2.28
C HIS A 85 1.32 -5.34 2.43
N ILE A 86 0.74 -6.50 2.11
CA ILE A 86 -0.70 -6.64 1.97
C ILE A 86 -1.28 -7.27 3.24
N TYR A 87 -2.24 -6.60 3.86
CA TYR A 87 -2.92 -7.07 5.07
C TYR A 87 -4.39 -7.22 4.80
N ARG A 88 -5.02 -8.18 5.47
CA ARG A 88 -6.48 -8.30 5.49
C ARG A 88 -6.99 -7.88 6.86
N VAL A 89 -7.94 -6.96 6.88
CA VAL A 89 -8.48 -6.37 8.11
C VAL A 89 -10.00 -6.40 8.13
N LYS A 90 -10.55 -6.28 9.33
CA LYS A 90 -11.96 -5.97 9.59
C LYS A 90 -12.09 -4.66 10.35
N ASN A 91 -13.33 -4.16 10.41
CA ASN A 91 -13.69 -2.87 10.99
C ASN A 91 -13.09 -1.67 10.23
N HIS A 92 -12.83 -1.86 8.93
CA HIS A 92 -12.41 -0.79 8.05
C HIS A 92 -13.66 -0.07 7.49
N PRO A 93 -13.64 1.26 7.24
CA PRO A 93 -14.80 1.96 6.66
C PRO A 93 -15.30 1.36 5.34
N VAL A 94 -14.40 0.81 4.51
CA VAL A 94 -14.73 0.10 3.26
C VAL A 94 -15.57 -1.15 3.51
N ASP A 95 -15.44 -1.83 4.65
CA ASP A 95 -16.29 -2.99 5.00
C ASP A 95 -17.78 -2.61 5.04
N LEU A 96 -18.09 -1.34 5.32
CA LEU A 96 -19.45 -0.81 5.37
C LEU A 96 -19.97 -0.36 4.00
N MET A 97 -19.10 -0.22 3.00
CA MET A 97 -19.50 0.26 1.67
C MET A 97 -20.21 -0.81 0.84
N THR A 98 -20.06 -2.09 1.19
CA THR A 98 -20.75 -3.18 0.50
C THR A 98 -20.95 -4.39 1.41
N GLU A 99 -22.19 -4.86 1.50
CA GLU A 99 -22.53 -6.11 2.23
C GLU A 99 -21.90 -7.35 1.58
N LEU A 100 -21.34 -7.21 0.37
CA LEU A 100 -20.64 -8.28 -0.31
C LEU A 100 -19.21 -8.48 0.18
N ALA A 101 -18.57 -7.49 0.81
CA ALA A 101 -17.20 -7.66 1.31
C ALA A 101 -17.18 -8.45 2.62
N GLU A 102 -16.20 -9.33 2.78
CA GLU A 102 -15.97 -10.08 4.02
C GLU A 102 -14.95 -9.39 4.92
N SER A 103 -14.08 -8.58 4.31
CA SER A 103 -12.98 -7.85 4.91
C SER A 103 -12.46 -6.81 3.92
N THR A 104 -11.45 -6.05 4.33
CA THR A 104 -10.74 -5.11 3.47
C THR A 104 -9.28 -5.55 3.34
N GLU A 105 -8.74 -5.50 2.12
CA GLU A 105 -7.30 -5.62 1.88
C GLU A 105 -6.65 -4.25 1.88
N LEU A 106 -5.55 -4.13 2.63
CA LEU A 106 -4.75 -2.92 2.75
C LEU A 106 -3.39 -3.14 2.11
N TYR A 107 -3.03 -2.26 1.19
CA TYR A 107 -1.75 -2.24 0.50
C TYR A 107 -0.87 -1.17 1.15
N LEU A 108 -0.01 -1.56 2.09
CA LEU A 108 0.84 -0.64 2.85
C LEU A 108 2.18 -0.45 2.15
N GLY A 109 2.39 0.73 1.58
CA GLY A 109 3.52 1.09 0.75
C GLY A 109 4.76 1.49 1.54
N VAL A 110 5.89 0.88 1.20
CA VAL A 110 7.21 1.19 1.72
C VAL A 110 8.14 1.57 0.56
N ILE A 111 8.83 2.70 0.67
CA ILE A 111 9.88 3.14 -0.25
C ILE A 111 11.13 3.47 0.57
N ASP A 112 12.29 2.97 0.14
CA ASP A 112 13.59 3.22 0.80
C ASP A 112 13.61 2.92 2.32
N GLY A 113 12.77 1.99 2.78
CA GLY A 113 12.67 1.62 4.20
C GLY A 113 11.76 2.54 5.03
N GLU A 114 10.99 3.42 4.39
CA GLU A 114 10.02 4.29 5.04
C GLU A 114 8.61 3.97 4.57
N TYR A 115 7.65 3.94 5.49
CA TYR A 115 6.23 3.86 5.15
C TYR A 115 5.80 5.19 4.53
N VAL A 116 5.25 5.13 3.32
CA VAL A 116 4.86 6.34 2.57
C VAL A 116 3.35 6.53 2.47
N GLY A 117 2.55 5.49 2.71
CA GLY A 117 1.11 5.53 2.53
C GLY A 117 0.57 4.18 2.06
N GLY A 118 -0.59 4.17 1.43
CA GLY A 118 -1.19 2.97 0.90
C GLY A 118 -2.62 3.19 0.43
N TYR A 119 -3.28 2.10 0.06
CA TYR A 119 -4.69 2.12 -0.29
C TYR A 119 -5.40 0.87 0.23
N SER A 120 -6.72 0.95 0.26
CA SER A 120 -7.61 -0.12 0.68
C SER A 120 -8.52 -0.56 -0.46
N VAL A 121 -8.85 -1.85 -0.52
CA VAL A 121 -9.86 -2.41 -1.43
C VAL A 121 -10.76 -3.41 -0.69
N PRO A 122 -12.06 -3.47 -1.01
CA PRO A 122 -12.92 -4.51 -0.46
C PRO A 122 -12.45 -5.90 -0.91
N TYR A 123 -12.55 -6.89 -0.01
CA TYR A 123 -12.14 -8.26 -0.26
C TYR A 123 -13.25 -9.25 0.04
N LYS A 124 -13.38 -10.23 -0.87
CA LYS A 124 -14.13 -11.47 -0.69
C LYS A 124 -13.56 -12.54 -1.61
N GLU A 125 -13.40 -13.74 -1.07
CA GLU A 125 -12.88 -14.87 -1.83
C GLU A 125 -13.69 -15.12 -3.11
N GLY A 126 -13.00 -15.23 -4.25
CA GLY A 126 -13.61 -15.49 -5.55
C GLY A 126 -14.46 -14.35 -6.12
N VAL A 127 -14.45 -13.14 -5.53
CA VAL A 127 -15.17 -11.96 -6.03
C VAL A 127 -14.18 -10.88 -6.45
N LEU A 128 -14.31 -10.41 -7.70
CA LEU A 128 -13.59 -9.24 -8.19
C LEU A 128 -14.42 -7.99 -7.93
N PHE A 129 -13.88 -7.06 -7.14
CA PHE A 129 -14.47 -5.73 -6.97
C PHE A 129 -13.92 -4.80 -8.05
N LEU A 130 -14.81 -4.31 -8.92
CA LEU A 130 -14.49 -3.27 -9.88
C LEU A 130 -14.70 -1.91 -9.22
N GLY A 131 -13.61 -1.31 -8.73
CA GLY A 131 -13.63 -0.06 -7.99
C GLY A 131 -13.52 -0.26 -6.46
N GLY A 132 -13.97 0.72 -5.69
CA GLY A 132 -13.89 0.66 -4.21
C GLY A 132 -12.48 0.89 -3.67
N ILE A 133 -11.62 1.55 -4.44
CA ILE A 133 -10.31 2.00 -3.97
C ILE A 133 -10.54 3.19 -3.03
N SER A 134 -9.89 3.16 -1.87
CA SER A 134 -9.94 4.24 -0.88
C SER A 134 -8.57 4.37 -0.20
N SER A 135 -8.37 5.45 0.56
CA SER A 135 -7.15 5.57 1.39
C SER A 135 -7.12 4.50 2.48
N ILE A 136 -6.00 4.38 3.22
CA ILE A 136 -5.90 3.47 4.38
C ILE A 136 -6.89 3.83 5.50
N GLU A 137 -7.36 5.07 5.53
CA GLU A 137 -8.39 5.58 6.42
C GLU A 137 -9.81 5.38 5.86
N GLY A 138 -9.93 4.79 4.66
CA GLY A 138 -11.20 4.54 3.98
C GLY A 138 -11.80 5.77 3.31
N LYS A 139 -11.02 6.82 3.04
CA LYS A 139 -11.51 8.01 2.33
C LYS A 139 -11.63 7.75 0.83
N SER A 140 -12.74 8.16 0.24
CA SER A 140 -12.96 8.10 -1.19
C SER A 140 -12.19 9.18 -1.95
N ILE A 141 -12.11 9.05 -3.27
CA ILE A 141 -11.51 10.09 -4.11
C ILE A 141 -12.28 11.41 -4.01
N GLU A 142 -13.59 11.35 -3.80
CA GLU A 142 -14.41 12.54 -3.61
C GLU A 142 -14.10 13.25 -2.29
N GLU A 143 -13.88 12.50 -1.21
CA GLU A 143 -13.50 13.07 0.08
C GLU A 143 -12.10 13.70 0.04
N LEU A 144 -11.18 13.15 -0.77
CA LEU A 144 -9.81 13.63 -0.88
C LEU A 144 -9.65 14.80 -1.85
N THR A 145 -10.35 14.77 -2.98
CA THR A 145 -10.21 15.78 -4.04
C THR A 145 -11.28 16.87 -3.99
N GLY A 146 -12.42 16.60 -3.33
CA GLY A 146 -13.60 17.46 -3.36
C GLY A 146 -14.38 17.43 -4.68
N LEU A 147 -13.97 16.60 -5.64
CA LEU A 147 -14.66 16.38 -6.92
C LEU A 147 -15.54 15.16 -6.83
N THR A 148 -16.68 15.13 -7.50
CA THR A 148 -17.39 13.86 -7.74
C THR A 148 -16.57 12.96 -8.66
N TYR A 149 -16.77 11.63 -8.61
CA TYR A 149 -16.08 10.72 -9.52
C TYR A 149 -16.19 11.11 -11.01
N PRO A 150 -17.37 11.50 -11.55
CA PRO A 150 -17.48 11.94 -12.94
C PRO A 150 -16.65 13.19 -13.25
N GLU A 151 -16.60 14.17 -12.34
CA GLU A 151 -15.79 15.39 -12.51
C GLU A 151 -14.30 15.08 -12.47
N TRP A 152 -13.88 14.22 -11.53
CA TRP A 152 -12.50 13.75 -11.46
C TRP A 152 -12.11 12.98 -12.72
N PHE A 153 -12.97 12.06 -13.17
CA PHE A 153 -12.71 11.22 -14.35
C PHE A 153 -12.62 12.07 -15.62
N GLN A 154 -13.51 13.06 -15.78
CA GLN A 154 -13.43 14.00 -16.90
C GLN A 154 -12.09 14.75 -16.90
N LYS A 155 -11.68 15.29 -15.75
CA LYS A 155 -10.41 16.02 -15.62
C LYS A 155 -9.21 15.12 -15.93
N TRP A 156 -9.24 13.88 -15.46
CA TRP A 156 -8.22 12.88 -15.75
C TRP A 156 -8.17 12.58 -17.27
N SER A 157 -9.31 12.30 -17.90
CA SER A 157 -9.42 11.97 -19.33
C SER A 157 -8.92 13.13 -20.20
N GLU A 158 -9.31 14.37 -19.91
CA GLU A 158 -8.83 15.56 -20.62
C GLU A 158 -7.30 15.76 -20.54
N THR A 159 -6.65 15.17 -19.53
CA THR A 159 -5.20 15.33 -19.30
C THR A 159 -4.38 14.15 -19.85
N TYR A 160 -4.91 12.94 -19.80
CA TYR A 160 -4.13 11.70 -19.97
C TYR A 160 -4.63 10.76 -21.07
N GLU A 161 -5.83 11.00 -21.64
CA GLU A 161 -6.41 10.24 -22.75
C GLU A 161 -6.28 10.99 -24.09
#